data_AF-A0A6B2RZG8-F1
#
_entry.id   AF-A0A6B2RZG8-F1
#
_cell.length_a   1.000
_cell.length_b   1.000
_cell.length_c   1.000
_cell.angle_alpha   90.00
_cell.angle_beta   90.00
_cell.angle_gamma   90.00
#
_symmetry.space_group_name_H-M   'P 1'
#
loop_
_entity.id
_entity.type
_entity.pdbx_description
1 polymer ?
#
loop_
_entity_poly.entity_id
_entity_poly.type
_entity_poly.pdbx_seq_one_letter_code
_entity_poly.pdbx_strand_id
1 'polypeptide(L)'
;MSTSELREISRSVAKLKSHFEGAKDLVDSYDAEMGSGDVADALDDFADDWKKKRKQLCDGLEFLGKTAGAAAKAYDGLDQHLAQALLKSEPKKSGEGK
;
A
#
# COMPACT_ATOMS: atom_id res chain seq x y z
N MET A 1 -11.07 -8.76 10.42
CA MET A 1 -10.10 -8.45 9.36
C MET A 1 -10.50 -9.24 8.12
N SER A 2 -11.17 -8.59 7.17
CA SER A 2 -11.75 -9.17 5.95
C SER A 2 -10.86 -8.94 4.72
N THR A 3 -11.12 -9.67 3.64
CA THR A 3 -10.40 -9.46 2.36
C THR A 3 -10.66 -8.08 1.76
N SER A 4 -11.82 -7.47 2.01
CA SER A 4 -12.10 -6.10 1.59
C SER A 4 -11.28 -5.08 2.38
N GLU A 5 -11.15 -5.27 3.70
CA GLU A 5 -10.34 -4.43 4.59
C GLU A 5 -8.85 -4.50 4.19
N LEU A 6 -8.31 -5.70 3.88
CA LEU A 6 -6.92 -5.85 3.41
C LEU A 6 -6.66 -5.10 2.10
N ARG A 7 -7.59 -5.18 1.15
CA ARG A 7 -7.49 -4.45 -0.12
C ARG A 7 -7.61 -2.94 0.11
N GLU A 8 -8.43 -2.51 1.05
CA GLU A 8 -8.55 -1.10 1.40
C GLU A 8 -7.26 -0.58 2.01
N ILE A 9 -6.67 -1.27 2.98
CA ILE A 9 -5.35 -0.92 3.52
C ILE A 9 -4.33 -0.82 2.39
N SER A 10 -4.25 -1.83 1.51
CA SER A 10 -3.33 -1.85 0.37
C SER A 10 -3.48 -0.60 -0.51
N ARG A 11 -4.71 -0.20 -0.84
CA ARG A 11 -4.98 1.00 -1.64
C ARG A 11 -4.68 2.30 -0.88
N SER A 12 -5.04 2.38 0.40
CA SER A 12 -4.87 3.58 1.21
C SER A 12 -3.40 3.89 1.44
N VAL A 13 -2.57 2.88 1.75
CA VAL A 13 -1.13 3.08 1.91
C VAL A 13 -0.44 3.38 0.58
N ALA A 14 -0.92 2.85 -0.55
CA ALA A 14 -0.43 3.22 -1.87
C ALA A 14 -0.72 4.71 -2.20
N LYS A 15 -1.93 5.19 -1.90
CA LYS A 15 -2.26 6.62 -2.03
C LYS A 15 -1.38 7.48 -1.14
N LEU A 16 -1.21 7.08 0.13
CA LEU A 16 -0.38 7.81 1.08
C LEU A 16 1.07 7.89 0.60
N LYS A 17 1.62 6.80 0.05
CA LYS A 17 2.94 6.79 -0.57
C LYS A 17 3.03 7.82 -1.69
N SER A 18 2.06 7.88 -2.60
CA SER A 18 2.05 8.87 -3.69
C SER A 18 2.00 10.31 -3.18
N HIS A 19 1.27 10.59 -2.11
CA HIS A 19 1.28 11.92 -1.47
C HIS A 19 2.66 12.28 -0.90
N PHE A 20 3.32 11.34 -0.22
CA PHE A 20 4.68 11.55 0.29
C PHE A 20 5.72 11.66 -0.83
N GLU A 21 5.56 10.95 -1.94
CA GLU A 21 6.42 11.12 -3.11
C GLU A 21 6.30 12.52 -3.71
N GLY A 22 5.08 13.07 -3.80
CA GLY A 22 4.86 14.45 -4.28
C GLY A 22 5.42 15.52 -3.35
N ALA A 23 5.53 15.27 -2.04
CA ALA A 23 6.17 16.19 -1.10
C ALA A 23 7.69 16.38 -1.33
N LYS A 24 8.31 15.49 -2.12
CA LYS A 24 9.70 15.64 -2.57
C LYS A 24 9.88 16.90 -3.42
N ASP A 25 8.98 17.10 -4.38
CA ASP A 25 9.09 18.15 -5.38
C ASP A 25 9.00 19.54 -4.74
N LEU A 26 8.29 19.64 -3.62
CA LEU A 26 8.19 20.88 -2.83
C LEU A 26 9.53 21.22 -2.14
N VAL A 27 10.19 20.26 -1.51
CA VAL A 27 11.45 20.53 -0.78
C VAL A 27 12.59 20.84 -1.74
N ASP A 28 12.72 20.06 -2.83
CA ASP A 28 13.73 20.30 -3.87
C ASP A 28 13.56 21.70 -4.52
N SER A 29 12.36 22.30 -4.46
CA SER A 29 12.09 23.63 -5.04
C SER A 29 12.59 24.82 -4.20
N TYR A 30 12.75 24.64 -2.88
CA TYR A 30 13.21 25.72 -1.98
C TYR A 30 14.72 25.84 -1.91
N ASP A 31 15.44 24.78 -2.26
CA ASP A 31 16.90 24.69 -2.16
C ASP A 31 17.62 25.76 -3.03
N ALA A 32 17.06 26.07 -4.20
CA ALA A 32 17.63 27.06 -5.11
C ALA A 32 17.40 28.53 -4.68
N GLU A 33 16.49 28.80 -3.74
CA GLU A 33 16.13 30.16 -3.29
C GLU A 33 16.89 30.60 -2.02
N MET A 34 17.66 29.71 -1.40
CA MET A 34 18.35 29.99 -0.15
C MET A 34 19.72 30.64 -0.37
N GLY A 35 19.93 31.85 0.15
CA GLY A 35 21.22 32.55 0.13
C GLY A 35 22.21 32.05 1.19
N SER A 36 23.50 32.36 1.05
CA SER A 36 24.57 31.82 1.90
C SER A 36 24.50 32.27 3.37
N GLY A 37 24.52 31.30 4.31
CA GLY A 37 24.64 31.52 5.75
C GLY A 37 24.07 30.36 6.59
N ASP A 38 24.14 30.46 7.91
CA ASP A 38 23.72 29.41 8.86
C ASP A 38 22.29 28.87 8.64
N VAL A 39 21.38 29.69 8.10
CA VAL A 39 19.99 29.29 7.81
C VAL A 39 19.92 28.38 6.59
N ALA A 40 20.73 28.63 5.55
CA ALA A 40 20.80 27.76 4.39
C ALA A 40 21.40 26.41 4.75
N ASP A 41 22.47 26.39 5.55
CA ASP A 41 23.09 25.14 6.02
C ASP A 41 22.09 24.29 6.82
N ALA A 42 21.34 24.92 7.74
CA ALA A 42 20.32 24.21 8.52
C ALA A 42 19.15 23.67 7.66
N LEU A 43 18.82 24.35 6.56
CA LEU A 43 17.76 23.93 5.66
C LEU A 43 18.22 22.87 4.66
N ASP A 44 19.48 22.89 4.24
CA ASP A 44 20.11 21.80 3.50
C ASP A 44 20.11 20.51 4.35
N ASP A 45 20.60 20.59 5.60
CA ASP A 45 20.57 19.46 6.54
C ASP A 45 19.15 18.90 6.72
N PHE A 46 18.16 19.78 6.87
CA PHE A 46 16.76 19.39 6.95
C PHE A 46 16.27 18.71 5.67
N ALA A 47 16.55 19.27 4.49
CA ALA A 47 16.13 18.71 3.21
C ALA A 47 16.70 17.32 3.01
N ASP A 48 17.96 17.14 3.39
CA ASP A 48 18.71 15.91 3.24
C ASP A 48 18.18 14.80 4.18
N ASP A 49 17.91 15.14 5.44
CA ASP A 49 17.28 14.23 6.40
C ASP A 49 15.82 13.93 6.05
N TRP A 50 15.06 14.93 5.63
CA TRP A 50 13.70 14.75 5.12
C TRP A 50 13.69 13.75 3.97
N LYS A 51 14.58 13.91 2.99
CA LYS A 51 14.70 13.01 1.83
C LYS A 51 14.99 11.58 2.26
N LYS A 52 15.93 11.37 3.20
CA LYS A 52 16.28 10.05 3.74
C LYS A 52 15.08 9.41 4.46
N LYS A 53 14.46 10.12 5.40
CA LYS A 53 13.34 9.62 6.22
C LYS A 53 12.08 9.37 5.38
N ARG A 54 11.75 10.28 4.47
CA ARG A 54 10.64 10.14 3.53
C ARG A 54 10.81 8.91 2.62
N LYS A 55 12.02 8.66 2.12
CA LYS A 55 12.30 7.45 1.33
C LYS A 55 12.02 6.18 2.14
N GLN A 56 12.53 6.11 3.37
CA GLN A 56 12.28 4.98 4.28
C GLN A 56 10.77 4.78 4.55
N LEU A 57 10.03 5.88 4.74
CA LEU A 57 8.58 5.83 4.92
C LEU A 57 7.87 5.29 3.67
N CYS A 58 8.21 5.78 2.46
CA CYS A 58 7.63 5.30 1.21
C CYS A 58 7.91 3.80 0.99
N ASP A 59 9.12 3.33 1.28
CA ASP A 59 9.50 1.93 1.17
C ASP A 59 8.66 1.06 2.14
N GLY A 60 8.45 1.53 3.37
CA GLY A 60 7.61 0.87 4.37
C GLY A 60 6.13 0.80 3.96
N LEU A 61 5.58 1.89 3.42
CA LEU A 61 4.21 1.93 2.90
C LEU A 61 4.01 0.97 1.73
N GLU A 62 4.98 0.89 0.82
CA GLU A 62 4.96 -0.05 -0.29
C GLU A 62 4.99 -1.51 0.20
N PHE A 63 5.88 -1.82 1.14
CA PHE A 63 5.98 -3.15 1.72
C PHE A 63 4.67 -3.58 2.39
N LEU A 64 4.09 -2.70 3.21
CA LEU A 64 2.81 -2.95 3.87
C LEU A 64 1.68 -3.15 2.85
N GLY A 65 1.63 -2.29 1.83
CA GLY A 65 0.61 -2.35 0.78
C GLY A 65 0.66 -3.64 -0.03
N LYS A 66 1.87 -4.09 -0.40
CA LYS A 66 2.08 -5.38 -1.07
C LYS A 66 1.69 -6.55 -0.18
N THR A 67 2.07 -6.53 1.09
CA THR A 67 1.76 -7.59 2.05
C THR A 67 0.26 -7.72 2.26
N ALA A 68 -0.45 -6.62 2.49
CA ALA A 68 -1.90 -6.62 2.64
C ALA A 68 -2.61 -7.11 1.36
N GLY A 69 -2.15 -6.66 0.19
CA GLY A 69 -2.69 -7.11 -1.10
C GLY A 69 -2.45 -8.59 -1.38
N ALA A 70 -1.29 -9.13 -1.00
CA ALA A 70 -0.98 -10.54 -1.11
C ALA A 70 -1.85 -11.39 -0.17
N ALA A 71 -2.02 -10.95 1.08
CA ALA A 71 -2.89 -11.61 2.05
C ALA A 71 -4.34 -11.66 1.55
N ALA A 72 -4.88 -10.56 1.00
CA ALA A 72 -6.23 -10.54 0.44
C ALA A 72 -6.40 -11.60 -0.66
N LYS A 73 -5.47 -11.66 -1.62
CA LYS A 73 -5.49 -12.63 -2.72
C LYS A 73 -5.43 -14.08 -2.22
N ALA A 74 -4.61 -14.35 -1.21
CA ALA A 74 -4.48 -15.68 -0.64
C ALA A 74 -5.80 -16.14 0.01
N TYR A 75 -6.44 -15.26 0.78
CA TYR A 75 -7.73 -15.55 1.39
C TYR A 75 -8.85 -15.74 0.35
N ASP A 76 -8.95 -14.88 -0.67
CA ASP A 76 -9.96 -15.08 -1.73
C ASP A 76 -9.75 -16.41 -2.46
N GLY A 77 -8.49 -16.79 -2.73
CA GLY A 77 -8.17 -18.06 -3.37
C GLY A 77 -8.57 -19.26 -2.50
N LEU A 78 -8.31 -19.18 -1.20
CA LEU A 78 -8.73 -20.20 -0.24
C LEU A 78 -10.25 -20.35 -0.20
N ASP A 79 -10.98 -19.22 -0.10
CA ASP A 79 -12.44 -19.20 -0.07
C ASP A 79 -13.04 -19.77 -1.37
N GLN A 80 -12.47 -19.42 -2.52
CA GLN A 80 -12.88 -19.96 -3.82
C GLN A 80 -12.65 -21.48 -3.91
N HIS A 81 -11.50 -21.96 -3.45
CA HIS A 81 -11.19 -23.39 -3.44
C HIS A 81 -12.15 -24.17 -2.54
N LEU A 82 -12.47 -23.61 -1.36
CA LEU A 82 -13.42 -24.20 -0.44
C LEU A 82 -14.83 -24.24 -1.05
N ALA A 83 -15.30 -23.13 -1.63
CA ALA A 83 -16.61 -23.07 -2.28
C ALA A 83 -16.73 -24.09 -3.43
N GLN A 84 -15.69 -24.23 -4.25
CA GLN A 84 -15.66 -25.23 -5.32
C GLN A 84 -15.68 -26.67 -4.79
N ALA A 85 -14.95 -26.95 -3.70
CA ALA A 85 -14.97 -28.26 -3.06
C ALA A 85 -16.36 -28.61 -2.52
N LEU A 86 -17.03 -27.65 -1.87
CA LEU A 86 -18.39 -27.82 -1.38
C LEU A 86 -19.38 -28.09 -2.51
N LEU A 87 -19.36 -27.29 -3.59
CA LEU A 87 -20.21 -27.50 -4.77
C LEU A 87 -20.01 -28.86 -5.45
N LYS A 88 -18.77 -29.35 -5.49
CA LYS A 88 -18.47 -30.69 -6.02
C LYS A 88 -18.94 -31.82 -5.10
N SER A 89 -19.01 -31.56 -3.79
CA SER A 89 -19.44 -32.54 -2.79
C SER A 89 -20.95 -32.63 -2.62
N GLU A 90 -21.72 -31.65 -3.10
CA GLU A 90 -23.19 -31.71 -3.04
C GLU A 90 -23.73 -32.79 -4.00
N PRO A 91 -24.51 -33.76 -3.50
CA PRO A 91 -25.15 -34.74 -4.36
C PRO A 91 -26.16 -34.03 -5.27
N LYS A 92 -26.08 -34.29 -6.59
CA LYS A 92 -27.12 -33.85 -7.54
C LYS A 92 -28.47 -34.31 -6.99
N LYS A 93 -29.34 -33.38 -6.58
CA LYS A 93 -30.78 -33.67 -6.44
C LYS A 93 -31.26 -34.14 -7.81
N SER A 94 -31.33 -35.45 -7.99
CA SER A 94 -32.07 -36.09 -9.07
C SER A 94 -33.50 -35.59 -8.97
N GLY A 95 -33.95 -34.87 -9.99
CA GLY A 95 -35.34 -34.48 -10.10
C GLY A 95 -36.20 -35.74 -10.15
N GLU A 96 -36.92 -36.02 -9.08
CA GLU A 96 -38.11 -36.87 -9.16
C GLU A 96 -39.25 -36.01 -9.67
N GLY A 97 -39.40 -36.04 -11.00
CA GLY A 97 -40.70 -35.83 -11.62
C GLY A 97 -41.39 -37.20 -11.75
N LYS A 98 -42.47 -37.39 -10.99
CA LYS A 98 -43.74 -37.94 -11.48
C LYS A 98 -44.83 -37.83 -10.42
#